data_AF-A0A8I2Z2L8-F1
#
_entry.id   AF-A0A8I2Z2L8-F1
#
_cell.length_a   1.000
_cell.length_b   1.000
_cell.length_c   1.000
_cell.angle_alpha   90.00
_cell.angle_beta   90.00
_cell.angle_gamma   90.00
#
_symmetry.space_group_name_H-M   'P 1'
#
loop_
_entity.id
_entity.type
_entity.pdbx_description
1 polymer ?
#
loop_
_entity_poly.entity_id
_entity_poly.type
_entity_poly.pdbx_seq_one_letter_code
_entity_poly.pdbx_strand_id
1 'polypeptide(L)'
;MPSVLGKRKSRKAQEPAISEEEAQAIFRRHFEAQFAPLPETKKSKVAEPEAEEIKEDDAEVDSDWDGVSEDEAEKPIEVVDHTDSKPHDPTAGMTKRQLKAFMSSRPPTQTDKPPPPPAKPSPSDEPDESTLRAQDIALQRLLSESHLLASLNPTKASTAAAAKPFAAGKLRQRTTDLRIQSLAAAGAPLAKQSPSLFTQAKMPMAMRKRITATRDAREDKRRREARENGVVLERVAPVKKAEKKGRHERALDGPEVGRMRGAELKLSDRDVRNIEGSGGARGGRGGKSGGRGRRGR
;
A
#
# COMPACT_ATOMS: atom_id res chain seq x y z
N MET A 1 -69.62 2.21 -21.71
CA MET A 1 -69.18 3.27 -20.77
C MET A 1 -67.67 3.46 -20.88
N PRO A 2 -67.16 4.32 -21.78
CA PRO A 2 -65.74 4.65 -21.83
C PRO A 2 -65.44 5.89 -20.97
N SER A 3 -64.60 5.75 -19.95
CA SER A 3 -64.13 6.87 -19.12
C SER A 3 -62.96 7.60 -19.78
N VAL A 4 -63.16 8.90 -20.03
CA VAL A 4 -62.18 9.82 -20.62
C VAL A 4 -61.18 10.23 -19.52
N LEU A 5 -59.93 9.77 -19.61
CA LEU A 5 -58.85 10.25 -18.76
C LEU A 5 -58.47 11.69 -19.16
N GLY A 6 -58.80 12.63 -18.27
CA GLY A 6 -58.48 14.05 -18.40
C GLY A 6 -56.98 14.33 -18.47
N LYS A 7 -56.61 15.16 -19.46
CA LYS A 7 -55.28 15.76 -19.61
C LYS A 7 -55.00 16.67 -18.41
N ARG A 8 -54.08 16.28 -17.52
CA ARG A 8 -53.60 17.17 -16.46
C ARG A 8 -52.44 18.01 -16.99
N LYS A 9 -52.65 19.33 -16.97
CA LYS A 9 -51.69 20.40 -17.26
C LYS A 9 -50.57 20.34 -16.22
N SER A 10 -49.32 20.17 -16.66
CA SER A 10 -48.15 20.26 -15.79
C SER A 10 -48.05 21.68 -15.22
N ARG A 11 -48.08 21.81 -13.89
CA ARG A 11 -47.63 23.03 -13.22
C ARG A 11 -46.13 23.10 -13.41
N LYS A 12 -45.68 24.08 -14.17
CA LYS A 12 -44.27 24.47 -14.32
C LYS A 12 -43.77 24.87 -12.93
N ALA A 13 -42.94 24.04 -12.31
CA ALA A 13 -42.22 24.41 -11.10
C ALA A 13 -41.31 25.59 -11.46
N GLN A 14 -41.49 26.72 -10.79
CA GLN A 14 -40.53 27.81 -10.80
C GLN A 14 -39.30 27.32 -10.04
N GLU A 15 -38.25 26.96 -10.77
CA GLU A 15 -36.91 26.91 -10.21
C GLU A 15 -36.52 28.35 -9.87
N PRO A 16 -36.11 28.66 -8.63
CA PRO A 16 -35.44 29.92 -8.39
C PRO A 16 -34.11 29.84 -9.13
N ALA A 17 -34.00 30.59 -10.22
CA ALA A 17 -32.74 30.83 -10.91
C ALA A 17 -31.88 31.73 -10.00
N ILE A 18 -31.36 31.15 -8.93
CA ILE A 18 -30.39 31.80 -8.04
C ILE A 18 -29.16 32.03 -8.90
N SER A 19 -28.79 33.29 -9.08
CA SER A 19 -27.60 33.67 -9.83
C SER A 19 -26.35 33.03 -9.19
N GLU A 20 -25.32 32.73 -9.98
CA GLU A 20 -24.07 32.15 -9.45
C GLU A 20 -23.45 33.03 -8.36
N GLU A 21 -23.67 34.34 -8.45
CA GLU A 21 -23.23 35.35 -7.49
C GLU A 21 -23.99 35.24 -6.16
N GLU A 22 -25.31 35.04 -6.18
CA GLU A 22 -26.11 34.81 -4.97
C GLU A 22 -25.75 33.49 -4.29
N ALA A 23 -25.49 32.42 -5.07
CA ALA A 23 -25.08 31.14 -4.51
C ALA A 23 -23.74 31.26 -3.76
N GLN A 24 -22.77 31.97 -4.35
CA GLN A 24 -21.48 32.22 -3.71
C GLN A 24 -21.61 33.10 -2.46
N ALA A 25 -22.49 34.10 -2.47
CA ALA A 25 -22.75 34.95 -1.30
C ALA A 25 -23.36 34.14 -0.14
N ILE A 26 -24.27 33.21 -0.43
CA ILE A 26 -24.86 32.32 0.57
C ILE A 26 -23.78 31.41 1.19
N PHE A 27 -22.88 30.85 0.39
CA PHE A 27 -21.79 30.01 0.90
C PHE A 27 -20.78 30.81 1.72
N ARG A 28 -20.42 32.03 1.31
CA ARG A 28 -19.52 32.90 2.10
C ARG A 28 -20.13 33.24 3.46
N ARG A 29 -21.40 33.64 3.49
CA ARG A 29 -22.10 33.94 4.75
C ARG A 29 -22.18 32.74 5.69
N HIS A 30 -22.42 31.54 5.14
CA HIS A 30 -22.45 30.32 5.94
C HIS A 30 -21.06 29.91 6.43
N PHE A 31 -20.03 30.14 5.63
CA PHE A 31 -18.64 29.86 5.99
C PHE A 31 -18.12 30.83 7.05
N GLU A 32 -18.36 32.13 6.90
CA GLU A 32 -17.98 33.16 7.87
C GLU A 32 -18.69 32.99 9.21
N ALA A 33 -19.94 32.52 9.20
CA ALA A 33 -20.67 32.21 10.44
C ALA A 33 -20.11 30.98 11.17
N GLN A 34 -19.55 30.01 10.45
CA GLN A 34 -18.96 28.79 11.04
C GLN A 34 -17.48 28.97 11.40
N PHE A 35 -16.78 29.85 10.72
CA PHE A 35 -15.37 30.15 10.92
C PHE A 35 -15.24 31.63 11.25
N ALA A 36 -15.48 31.97 12.52
CA ALA A 36 -15.14 33.29 13.04
C ALA A 36 -13.64 33.53 12.76
N PRO A 37 -13.28 34.66 12.11
CA PRO A 37 -11.89 34.95 11.84
C PRO A 37 -11.12 35.03 13.16
N LEU A 38 -10.04 34.24 13.26
CA LEU A 38 -9.14 34.27 14.40
C LEU A 38 -8.61 35.71 14.58
N PRO A 39 -8.55 36.24 15.81
CA PRO A 39 -8.03 37.59 16.04
C PRO A 39 -6.61 37.67 15.49
N GLU A 40 -6.35 38.67 14.66
CA GLU A 40 -5.07 38.87 13.99
C GLU A 40 -3.97 39.05 15.04
N THR A 41 -3.14 38.03 15.22
CA THR A 41 -1.86 38.18 15.90
C THR A 41 -0.96 39.01 14.97
N LYS A 42 -0.58 40.21 15.42
CA LYS A 42 0.39 41.06 14.74
C LYS A 42 1.62 40.22 14.42
N LYS A 43 1.85 39.96 13.14
CA LYS A 43 3.03 39.22 12.66
C LYS A 43 4.26 40.07 12.98
N SER A 44 5.05 39.62 13.94
CA SER A 44 6.42 40.07 14.13
C SER A 44 7.22 39.71 12.88
N LYS A 45 7.74 40.73 12.19
CA LYS A 45 8.90 40.54 11.30
C LYS A 45 10.08 40.30 12.23
N VAL A 46 10.68 39.11 12.15
CA VAL A 46 11.97 38.83 12.79
C VAL A 46 12.96 38.45 11.69
N ALA A 47 13.86 39.39 11.41
CA ALA A 47 15.25 39.13 11.10
C ALA A 47 16.06 39.92 12.16
N GLU A 48 17.09 39.28 12.71
CA GLU A 48 17.99 39.69 13.83
C GLU A 48 18.48 41.14 13.76
N PRO A 49 18.76 41.81 14.90
CA PRO A 49 20.12 41.77 15.49
C PRO A 49 20.23 41.93 17.03
N GLU A 50 21.45 41.74 17.52
CA GLU A 50 21.96 41.87 18.89
C GLU A 50 22.06 43.33 19.42
N ALA A 51 22.00 43.42 20.76
CA ALA A 51 22.65 44.33 21.71
C ALA A 51 22.40 45.88 21.74
N GLU A 52 21.88 46.28 22.92
CA GLU A 52 22.31 47.37 23.83
C GLU A 52 21.84 48.84 23.64
N GLU A 53 21.74 49.50 24.82
CA GLU A 53 21.54 50.92 25.17
C GLU A 53 20.12 51.48 25.44
N ILE A 54 19.70 51.28 26.70
CA ILE A 54 19.30 52.26 27.73
C ILE A 54 19.13 53.74 27.28
N LYS A 55 17.95 54.32 27.59
CA LYS A 55 17.74 55.66 28.20
C LYS A 55 16.24 55.88 28.49
N GLU A 56 15.92 56.03 29.77
CA GLU A 56 15.49 57.29 30.43
C GLU A 56 14.00 57.56 30.21
N ASP A 57 13.20 57.31 31.24
CA ASP A 57 12.03 58.14 31.53
C ASP A 57 11.88 58.28 33.04
N ASP A 58 11.50 59.50 33.39
CA ASP A 58 11.72 60.26 34.61
C ASP A 58 10.66 60.00 35.70
N ALA A 59 11.05 60.39 36.91
CA ALA A 59 10.37 60.51 38.20
C ALA A 59 8.84 60.33 38.30
N GLU A 60 8.42 59.64 39.37
CA GLU A 60 7.78 60.32 40.50
C GLU A 60 7.78 59.42 41.76
N VAL A 61 8.07 60.07 42.87
CA VAL A 61 8.30 59.52 44.21
C VAL A 61 7.05 59.82 45.05
N ASP A 62 6.59 58.84 45.83
CA ASP A 62 6.07 58.97 47.20
C ASP A 62 4.96 57.94 47.47
N SER A 63 5.23 57.03 48.42
CA SER A 63 4.29 56.74 49.50
C SER A 63 4.94 55.79 50.50
N ASP A 64 5.31 56.38 51.63
CA ASP A 64 5.66 55.81 52.92
C ASP A 64 5.08 54.42 53.23
N TRP A 65 5.95 53.48 53.64
CA TRP A 65 5.55 52.34 54.47
C TRP A 65 6.40 52.28 55.73
N ASP A 66 5.67 52.30 56.84
CA ASP A 66 6.04 52.52 58.23
C ASP A 66 6.62 51.28 58.92
N GLY A 67 7.74 51.48 59.61
CA GLY A 67 8.14 50.92 60.91
C GLY A 67 8.13 49.40 61.17
N VAL A 68 9.31 48.83 61.47
CA VAL A 68 9.55 48.14 62.76
C VAL A 68 10.99 48.40 63.21
N SER A 69 11.09 48.93 64.43
CA SER A 69 12.27 49.35 65.18
C SER A 69 13.22 48.22 65.58
N GLU A 70 14.50 48.59 65.55
CA GLU A 70 15.72 47.89 65.96
C GLU A 70 15.88 47.83 67.50
N ASP A 71 16.88 47.05 67.94
CA ASP A 71 17.44 46.90 69.29
C ASP A 71 16.86 45.83 70.24
N GLU A 72 17.42 44.61 70.14
CA GLU A 72 17.77 43.84 71.34
C GLU A 72 19.08 43.06 71.10
N ALA A 73 20.00 43.19 72.04
CA ALA A 73 21.37 42.71 71.95
C ALA A 73 21.54 41.20 72.18
N GLU A 74 22.69 40.67 71.73
CA GLU A 74 23.40 39.47 72.21
C GLU A 74 23.02 38.08 71.63
N LYS A 75 23.85 37.61 70.67
CA LYS A 75 24.55 36.30 70.56
C LYS A 75 25.16 36.16 69.15
N PRO A 76 26.42 35.66 68.95
CA PRO A 76 26.86 35.29 67.61
C PRO A 76 25.99 34.13 67.11
N ILE A 77 25.29 34.34 66.01
CA ILE A 77 24.38 33.37 65.40
C ILE A 77 25.24 32.36 64.63
N GLU A 78 25.19 31.08 65.01
CA GLU A 78 25.73 30.00 64.18
C GLU A 78 24.75 29.76 63.03
N VAL A 79 25.03 30.38 61.88
CA VAL A 79 24.23 30.21 60.67
C VAL A 79 24.68 28.93 59.98
N VAL A 80 23.88 27.87 60.10
CA VAL A 80 24.03 26.69 59.25
C VAL A 80 23.14 26.88 58.02
N ASP A 81 23.77 27.28 56.91
CA ASP A 81 23.08 27.43 55.62
C ASP A 81 22.79 26.06 54.99
N HIS A 82 21.51 25.74 54.85
CA HIS A 82 21.01 24.59 54.06
C HIS A 82 20.33 25.02 52.76
N THR A 83 20.53 26.28 52.35
CA THR A 83 19.77 26.93 51.26
C THR A 83 20.06 26.37 49.87
N ASP A 84 21.18 25.66 49.69
CA ASP A 84 21.50 24.95 48.44
C ASP A 84 21.47 23.42 48.54
N SER A 85 21.11 22.85 49.71
CA SER A 85 20.95 21.39 49.82
C SER A 85 19.56 20.97 49.31
N LYS A 86 19.41 20.90 47.98
CA LYS A 86 18.39 19.98 47.42
C LYS A 86 18.66 18.60 48.03
N PRO A 87 17.64 17.87 48.52
CA PRO A 87 17.86 16.53 49.03
C PRO A 87 18.57 15.76 47.93
N HIS A 88 19.83 15.39 48.17
CA HIS A 88 20.59 14.59 47.22
C HIS A 88 19.93 13.22 47.22
N ASP A 89 18.91 13.02 46.39
CA ASP A 89 18.37 11.70 46.14
C ASP A 89 19.47 10.88 45.48
N PRO A 90 20.11 9.93 46.20
CA PRO A 90 21.27 9.20 45.67
C PRO A 90 20.89 8.31 44.49
N THR A 91 19.59 8.14 44.24
CA THR A 91 19.01 7.34 43.17
C THR A 91 18.66 8.16 41.92
N ALA A 92 18.64 9.49 41.99
CA ALA A 92 18.21 10.36 40.87
C ALA A 92 19.15 10.27 39.65
N GLY A 93 20.42 9.91 39.85
CA GLY A 93 21.38 9.66 38.78
C GLY A 93 21.44 8.22 38.27
N MET A 94 20.70 7.28 38.87
CA MET A 94 20.78 5.85 38.52
C MET A 94 19.76 5.47 37.44
N THR A 95 20.21 4.76 36.40
CA THR A 95 19.30 4.20 35.39
C THR A 95 18.34 3.18 36.04
N LYS A 96 17.14 2.99 35.48
CA LYS A 96 16.13 2.03 35.99
C LYS A 96 16.70 0.62 36.21
N ARG A 97 17.73 0.22 35.47
CA ARG A 97 18.43 -1.06 35.62
C ARG A 97 19.38 -1.06 36.83
N GLN A 98 20.14 0.02 37.02
CA GLN A 98 21.00 0.20 38.19
C GLN A 98 20.18 0.26 39.47
N LEU A 99 19.07 0.99 39.47
CA LEU A 99 18.16 1.07 40.62
C LEU A 99 17.55 -0.31 40.95
N LYS A 100 17.16 -1.10 39.94
CA LYS A 100 16.69 -2.48 40.15
C LYS A 100 17.79 -3.39 40.69
N ALA A 101 19.01 -3.32 40.17
CA ALA A 101 20.11 -4.12 40.69
C ALA A 101 20.42 -3.76 42.14
N PHE A 102 20.45 -2.48 42.46
CA PHE A 102 20.77 -1.97 43.80
C PHE A 102 19.66 -2.20 44.83
N MET A 103 18.39 -2.03 44.45
CA MET A 103 17.24 -2.17 45.36
C MET A 103 16.59 -3.57 45.33
N SER A 104 17.08 -4.50 44.50
CA SER A 104 16.63 -5.89 44.57
C SER A 104 17.35 -6.65 45.67
N SER A 105 16.68 -7.66 46.25
CA SER A 105 17.22 -8.51 47.30
C SER A 105 18.39 -9.42 46.87
N ARG A 106 18.87 -9.27 45.63
CA ARG A 106 19.98 -10.05 45.06
C ARG A 106 21.25 -9.22 45.12
N PRO A 107 22.33 -9.69 45.78
CA PRO A 107 23.58 -8.93 45.85
C PRO A 107 24.17 -8.74 44.44
N PRO A 108 24.71 -7.55 44.12
CA PRO A 108 25.33 -7.31 42.82
C PRO A 108 26.56 -8.20 42.65
N THR A 109 26.55 -9.08 41.64
CA THR A 109 27.68 -9.94 41.30
C THR A 109 28.73 -9.15 40.50
N GLN A 110 30.02 -9.26 40.85
CA GLN A 110 31.15 -8.52 40.24
C GLN A 110 31.39 -8.82 38.74
N THR A 111 30.53 -9.60 38.08
CA THR A 111 30.69 -10.07 36.69
C THR A 111 29.67 -9.51 35.71
N ASP A 112 28.92 -8.46 36.07
CA ASP A 112 28.00 -7.79 35.14
C ASP A 112 28.77 -6.90 34.14
N LYS A 113 29.24 -7.52 33.06
CA LYS A 113 29.79 -6.82 31.89
C LYS A 113 28.70 -5.93 31.28
N PRO A 114 28.98 -4.64 30.97
CA PRO A 114 28.00 -3.79 30.30
C PRO A 114 27.61 -4.40 28.94
N PRO A 115 26.31 -4.41 28.57
CA PRO A 115 25.91 -4.91 27.26
C PRO A 115 26.52 -4.03 26.16
N PRO A 116 26.86 -4.59 25.00
CA PRO A 116 27.36 -3.82 23.87
C PRO A 116 26.32 -2.76 23.44
N PRO A 117 26.76 -1.59 22.93
CA PRO A 117 25.85 -0.57 22.43
C PRO A 117 24.99 -1.13 21.28
N PRO A 118 23.75 -0.65 21.09
CA PRO A 118 22.92 -1.09 19.98
C PRO A 118 23.66 -0.84 18.66
N ALA A 119 23.79 -1.88 17.85
CA ALA A 119 24.41 -1.78 16.53
C ALA A 119 23.64 -0.74 15.71
N LYS A 120 24.35 0.24 15.15
CA LYS A 120 23.77 1.19 14.18
C LYS A 120 23.33 0.38 12.95
N PRO A 121 22.12 0.59 12.42
CA PRO A 121 21.68 -0.11 11.22
C PRO A 121 22.63 0.20 10.06
N SER A 122 22.98 -0.82 9.30
CA SER A 122 23.86 -0.70 8.14
C SER A 122 23.06 -0.12 6.95
N PRO A 123 23.67 0.63 6.01
CA PRO A 123 22.96 1.22 4.88
C PRO A 123 22.40 0.19 3.88
N SER A 124 22.64 -1.11 4.08
CA SER A 124 22.03 -2.21 3.32
C SER A 124 20.68 -2.66 3.88
N ASP A 125 20.21 -2.06 5.00
CA ASP A 125 18.93 -2.38 5.62
C ASP A 125 17.79 -1.44 5.17
N GLU A 126 17.99 -0.63 4.11
CA GLU A 126 16.89 0.13 3.52
C GLU A 126 15.84 -0.85 2.96
N PRO A 127 14.58 -0.77 3.39
CA PRO A 127 13.57 -1.70 2.95
C PRO A 127 13.28 -1.47 1.45
N ASP A 128 13.51 -2.51 0.62
CA ASP A 128 13.15 -2.50 -0.80
C ASP A 128 11.70 -2.03 -0.99
N GLU A 129 11.39 -1.35 -2.11
CA GLU A 129 10.02 -0.90 -2.43
C GLU A 129 8.98 -2.04 -2.33
N SER A 130 9.38 -3.27 -2.66
CA SER A 130 8.53 -4.45 -2.55
C SER A 130 8.16 -4.78 -1.09
N THR A 131 9.09 -4.59 -0.16
CA THR A 131 8.91 -4.82 1.28
C THR A 131 8.08 -3.70 1.91
N LEU A 132 8.36 -2.44 1.56
CA LEU A 132 7.55 -1.29 1.96
C LEU A 132 6.11 -1.43 1.46
N ARG A 133 5.93 -1.82 0.20
CA ARG A 133 4.61 -2.09 -0.36
C ARG A 133 3.93 -3.25 0.33
N ALA A 134 4.64 -4.30 0.72
CA ALA A 134 4.07 -5.43 1.47
C ALA A 134 3.55 -5.00 2.86
N GLN A 135 4.25 -4.08 3.51
CA GLN A 135 3.88 -3.54 4.82
C GLN A 135 2.73 -2.52 4.74
N ASP A 136 2.68 -1.69 3.69
CA ASP A 136 1.66 -0.65 3.54
C ASP A 136 0.39 -1.15 2.82
N ILE A 137 -0.60 -1.57 3.62
CA ILE A 137 -1.90 -2.02 3.13
C ILE A 137 -2.70 -0.88 2.50
N ALA A 138 -2.54 0.36 2.98
CA ALA A 138 -3.27 1.51 2.43
C ALA A 138 -2.76 1.83 1.02
N LEU A 139 -1.45 1.81 0.81
CA LEU A 139 -0.83 1.95 -0.51
C LEU A 139 -1.25 0.82 -1.46
N GLN A 140 -1.26 -0.44 -1.00
CA GLN A 140 -1.74 -1.56 -1.81
C GLN A 140 -3.20 -1.37 -2.27
N ARG A 141 -4.08 -0.95 -1.36
CA ARG A 141 -5.49 -0.66 -1.67
C ARG A 141 -5.62 0.51 -2.64
N LEU A 142 -4.88 1.60 -2.42
CA LEU A 142 -4.92 2.77 -3.29
C LEU A 142 -4.47 2.42 -4.72
N LEU A 143 -3.36 1.69 -4.87
CA LEU A 143 -2.85 1.31 -6.19
C LEU A 143 -3.81 0.37 -6.93
N SER A 144 -4.36 -0.64 -6.24
CA SER A 144 -5.30 -1.60 -6.84
C SER A 144 -6.67 -1.01 -7.15
N GLU A 145 -7.16 -0.07 -6.35
CA GLU A 145 -8.49 0.55 -6.50
C GLU A 145 -8.45 1.83 -7.36
N SER A 146 -7.27 2.34 -7.69
CA SER A 146 -7.04 3.62 -8.41
C SER A 146 -7.90 3.79 -9.67
N HIS A 147 -8.07 2.73 -10.48
CA HIS A 147 -8.90 2.79 -11.68
C HIS A 147 -10.39 3.00 -11.39
N LEU A 148 -10.91 2.41 -10.30
CA LEU A 148 -12.30 2.63 -9.88
C LEU A 148 -12.46 4.03 -9.28
N LEU A 149 -11.51 4.48 -8.47
CA LEU A 149 -11.52 5.83 -7.89
C LEU A 149 -11.41 6.91 -8.98
N ALA A 150 -10.56 6.69 -10.00
CA ALA A 150 -10.41 7.60 -11.14
C ALA A 150 -11.72 7.78 -11.92
N SER A 151 -12.58 6.76 -11.96
CA SER A 151 -13.89 6.85 -12.63
C SER A 151 -14.91 7.73 -11.91
N LEU A 152 -14.67 8.08 -10.65
CA LEU A 152 -15.49 9.01 -9.86
C LEU A 152 -14.84 10.38 -9.69
N ASN A 153 -13.57 10.51 -10.08
CA ASN A 153 -12.81 11.72 -9.86
C ASN A 153 -13.25 12.78 -10.89
N PRO A 154 -13.82 13.93 -10.47
CA PRO A 154 -14.43 14.90 -11.38
C PRO A 154 -13.45 15.50 -12.40
N THR A 155 -12.14 15.40 -12.15
CA THR A 155 -11.08 15.90 -13.04
C THR A 155 -10.78 15.00 -14.23
N LYS A 156 -11.16 13.71 -14.19
CA LYS A 156 -10.85 12.72 -15.24
C LYS A 156 -12.09 11.94 -15.71
N ALA A 157 -13.12 11.86 -14.88
CA ALA A 157 -14.34 11.14 -15.19
C ALA A 157 -15.30 11.99 -16.01
N SER A 158 -16.06 11.35 -16.90
CA SER A 158 -17.29 11.96 -17.39
C SER A 158 -18.22 12.20 -16.21
N THR A 159 -18.60 13.46 -16.01
CA THR A 159 -19.44 13.95 -14.90
C THR A 159 -20.71 13.12 -14.68
N ALA A 160 -21.19 12.43 -15.71
CA ALA A 160 -22.33 11.54 -15.68
C ALA A 160 -22.20 10.31 -14.76
N ALA A 161 -21.00 9.79 -14.47
CA ALA A 161 -20.83 8.64 -13.57
C ALA A 161 -20.82 9.06 -12.10
N ALA A 162 -20.20 10.20 -11.80
CA ALA A 162 -20.10 10.78 -10.46
C ALA A 162 -21.41 11.44 -10.00
N ALA A 163 -22.19 12.02 -10.93
CA ALA A 163 -23.45 12.70 -10.65
C ALA A 163 -24.63 11.77 -10.31
N LYS A 164 -24.46 10.45 -10.38
CA LYS A 164 -25.55 9.51 -10.04
C LYS A 164 -25.76 9.45 -8.53
N PRO A 165 -27.03 9.40 -8.05
CA PRO A 165 -27.27 9.19 -6.63
C PRO A 165 -26.64 7.86 -6.18
N PHE A 166 -26.03 7.88 -4.99
CA PHE A 166 -25.30 6.76 -4.40
C PHE A 166 -24.10 6.24 -5.22
N ALA A 167 -23.52 7.06 -6.11
CA ALA A 167 -22.33 6.68 -6.87
C ALA A 167 -21.15 6.30 -5.96
N ALA A 168 -20.93 7.05 -4.88
CA ALA A 168 -19.95 6.73 -3.83
C ALA A 168 -20.23 5.40 -3.13
N GLY A 169 -21.50 5.09 -2.85
CA GLY A 169 -21.91 3.82 -2.24
C GLY A 169 -21.65 2.62 -3.16
N LYS A 170 -21.95 2.75 -4.46
CA LYS A 170 -21.66 1.73 -5.47
C LYS A 170 -20.15 1.52 -5.66
N LEU A 171 -19.38 2.60 -5.61
CA LEU A 171 -17.92 2.52 -5.62
C LEU A 171 -17.41 1.77 -4.40
N ARG A 172 -17.89 2.11 -3.20
CA ARG A 172 -17.55 1.40 -1.95
C ARG A 172 -17.83 -0.09 -2.05
N GLN A 173 -18.97 -0.48 -2.61
CA GLN A 173 -19.30 -1.89 -2.79
C GLN A 173 -18.30 -2.62 -3.72
N ARG A 174 -17.92 -1.99 -4.83
CA ARG A 174 -16.92 -2.56 -5.76
C ARG A 174 -15.53 -2.65 -5.15
N THR A 175 -15.09 -1.61 -4.43
CA THR A 175 -13.79 -1.64 -3.74
C THR A 175 -13.77 -2.69 -2.64
N THR A 176 -14.88 -2.88 -1.90
CA THR A 176 -14.97 -3.97 -0.92
C THR A 176 -14.89 -5.36 -1.55
N ASP A 177 -15.54 -5.58 -2.70
CA ASP A 177 -15.45 -6.86 -3.43
C ASP A 177 -14.02 -7.13 -3.94
N LEU A 178 -13.31 -6.10 -4.44
CA LEU A 178 -11.89 -6.23 -4.81
C LEU A 178 -10.99 -6.55 -3.61
N ARG A 179 -11.22 -5.91 -2.46
CA ARG A 179 -10.47 -6.22 -1.21
C ARG A 179 -10.69 -7.67 -0.81
N ILE A 180 -11.92 -8.17 -0.84
CA ILE A 180 -12.23 -9.56 -0.51
C ILE A 180 -11.54 -10.51 -1.50
N GLN A 181 -11.54 -10.21 -2.81
CA GLN A 181 -10.82 -11.00 -3.80
C GLN A 181 -9.32 -11.03 -3.56
N SER A 182 -8.70 -9.89 -3.19
CA SER A 182 -7.26 -9.83 -2.89
C SER A 182 -6.89 -10.73 -1.70
N LEU A 183 -7.75 -10.78 -0.67
CA LEU A 183 -7.57 -11.66 0.48
C LEU A 183 -7.79 -13.14 0.11
N ALA A 184 -8.84 -13.43 -0.69
CA ALA A 184 -9.14 -14.78 -1.15
C ALA A 184 -8.06 -15.37 -2.07
N ALA A 185 -7.40 -14.52 -2.87
CA ALA A 185 -6.27 -14.92 -3.70
C ALA A 185 -5.03 -15.29 -2.88
N ALA A 186 -4.81 -14.62 -1.74
CA ALA A 186 -3.71 -14.92 -0.81
C ALA A 186 -3.98 -16.18 0.03
N GLY A 187 -5.23 -16.45 0.38
CA GLY A 187 -5.67 -17.69 1.06
C GLY A 187 -5.99 -18.81 0.07
N ALA A 188 -4.96 -19.51 -0.41
CA ALA A 188 -5.06 -20.57 -1.41
C ALA A 188 -5.69 -21.88 -0.87
N PRO A 189 -7.01 -21.91 -0.66
CA PRO A 189 -7.86 -22.86 -1.41
C PRO A 189 -9.21 -22.27 -1.88
N LEU A 190 -9.56 -21.03 -1.49
CA LEU A 190 -10.89 -20.44 -1.71
C LEU A 190 -10.99 -19.57 -2.97
N ALA A 191 -9.86 -19.18 -3.58
CA ALA A 191 -9.82 -18.30 -4.75
C ALA A 191 -10.59 -18.82 -5.98
N LYS A 192 -10.75 -20.15 -6.12
CA LYS A 192 -11.58 -20.76 -7.18
C LYS A 192 -13.07 -20.79 -6.83
N GLN A 193 -13.41 -20.63 -5.56
CA GLN A 193 -14.75 -20.80 -5.01
C GLN A 193 -15.47 -19.46 -4.80
N SER A 194 -14.75 -18.33 -4.66
CA SER A 194 -15.35 -17.01 -4.51
C SER A 194 -15.22 -16.17 -5.78
N PRO A 195 -16.08 -16.36 -6.82
CA PRO A 195 -16.16 -15.40 -7.90
C PRO A 195 -16.59 -14.03 -7.35
N SER A 196 -16.20 -12.96 -8.04
CA SER A 196 -16.65 -11.60 -7.72
C SER A 196 -18.17 -11.54 -7.59
N LEU A 197 -18.65 -10.90 -6.53
CA LEU A 197 -20.09 -10.73 -6.29
C LEU A 197 -20.78 -9.92 -7.41
N PHE A 198 -20.02 -9.09 -8.12
CA PHE A 198 -20.52 -8.24 -9.20
C PHE A 198 -20.45 -8.89 -10.58
N THR A 199 -19.87 -10.09 -10.69
CA THR A 199 -19.84 -10.81 -11.98
C THR A 199 -21.14 -11.56 -12.23
N GLN A 200 -21.73 -11.35 -13.41
CA GLN A 200 -22.96 -12.03 -13.78
C GLN A 200 -22.69 -13.50 -14.13
N ALA A 201 -23.14 -14.42 -13.27
CA ALA A 201 -22.89 -15.85 -13.43
C ALA A 201 -23.59 -16.46 -14.64
N LYS A 202 -24.85 -16.12 -14.94
CA LYS A 202 -25.66 -16.72 -16.03
C LYS A 202 -25.85 -15.72 -17.18
N MET A 203 -25.30 -16.04 -18.34
CA MET A 203 -25.49 -15.29 -19.59
C MET A 203 -25.48 -16.26 -20.79
N PRO A 204 -26.27 -16.02 -21.84
CA PRO A 204 -26.20 -16.79 -23.08
C PRO A 204 -24.79 -16.75 -23.69
N MET A 205 -24.35 -17.87 -24.25
CA MET A 205 -22.98 -18.01 -24.77
C MET A 205 -22.64 -16.99 -25.86
N ALA A 206 -23.58 -16.67 -26.75
CA ALA A 206 -23.38 -15.68 -27.81
C ALA A 206 -23.09 -14.28 -27.22
N MET A 207 -23.84 -13.87 -26.18
CA MET A 207 -23.62 -12.58 -25.52
C MET A 207 -22.30 -12.54 -24.77
N ARG A 208 -21.94 -13.61 -24.02
CA ARG A 208 -20.65 -13.70 -23.34
C ARG A 208 -19.50 -13.54 -24.33
N LYS A 209 -19.51 -14.31 -25.41
CA LYS A 209 -18.48 -14.26 -26.46
C LYS A 209 -18.40 -12.88 -27.11
N ARG A 210 -19.54 -12.22 -27.35
CA ARG A 210 -19.55 -10.87 -27.93
C ARG A 210 -18.98 -9.83 -26.97
N ILE A 211 -19.29 -9.90 -25.68
CA ILE A 211 -18.76 -8.96 -24.68
C ILE A 211 -17.25 -9.11 -24.55
N THR A 212 -16.73 -10.34 -24.49
CA THR A 212 -15.29 -10.57 -24.45
C THR A 212 -14.63 -10.10 -25.74
N ALA A 213 -15.15 -10.49 -26.91
CA ALA A 213 -14.58 -10.10 -28.20
C ALA A 213 -14.60 -8.58 -28.42
N THR A 214 -15.66 -7.88 -27.98
CA THR A 214 -15.73 -6.42 -28.09
C THR A 214 -14.79 -5.71 -27.12
N ARG A 215 -14.57 -6.26 -25.93
CA ARG A 215 -13.55 -5.80 -24.99
C ARG A 215 -12.15 -5.97 -25.60
N ASP A 216 -11.85 -7.17 -26.08
CA ASP A 216 -10.55 -7.50 -26.68
C ASP A 216 -10.28 -6.61 -27.89
N ALA A 217 -11.27 -6.42 -28.78
CA ALA A 217 -11.13 -5.54 -29.93
C ALA A 217 -10.89 -4.07 -29.56
N ARG A 218 -11.49 -3.56 -28.46
CA ARG A 218 -11.23 -2.20 -27.96
C ARG A 218 -9.82 -2.08 -27.38
N GLU A 219 -9.39 -3.07 -26.62
CA GLU A 219 -8.03 -3.10 -26.07
C GLU A 219 -6.97 -3.24 -27.16
N ASP A 220 -7.22 -4.05 -28.20
CA ASP A 220 -6.34 -4.22 -29.35
C ASP A 220 -6.23 -2.94 -30.16
N LYS A 221 -7.33 -2.23 -30.41
CA LYS A 221 -7.31 -0.89 -31.03
C LYS A 221 -6.48 0.09 -30.21
N ARG A 222 -6.73 0.19 -28.91
CA ARG A 222 -5.95 1.05 -27.99
C ARG A 222 -4.46 0.71 -28.03
N ARG A 223 -4.09 -0.57 -28.07
CA ARG A 223 -2.67 -1.00 -28.15
C ARG A 223 -2.05 -0.71 -29.51
N ARG A 224 -2.78 -0.87 -30.62
CA ARG A 224 -2.32 -0.52 -31.97
C ARG A 224 -2.10 0.98 -32.09
N GLU A 225 -3.10 1.77 -31.74
CA GLU A 225 -3.03 3.23 -31.73
C GLU A 225 -1.90 3.73 -30.83
N ALA A 226 -1.70 3.13 -29.65
CA ALA A 226 -0.59 3.49 -28.77
C ALA A 226 0.78 3.14 -29.38
N ARG A 227 0.92 1.99 -30.06
CA ARG A 227 2.17 1.62 -30.76
C ARG A 227 2.46 2.57 -31.91
N GLU A 228 1.43 2.89 -32.70
CA GLU A 228 1.52 3.81 -33.84
C GLU A 228 1.87 5.23 -33.39
N ASN A 229 1.32 5.68 -32.25
CA ASN A 229 1.59 7.00 -31.67
C ASN A 229 2.78 7.04 -30.69
N GLY A 230 3.51 5.93 -30.51
CA GLY A 230 4.65 5.87 -29.58
C GLY A 230 4.32 5.97 -28.09
N VAL A 231 3.05 5.77 -27.69
CA VAL A 231 2.61 5.78 -26.29
C VAL A 231 2.88 4.41 -25.65
N VAL A 232 3.64 4.40 -24.54
CA VAL A 232 3.93 3.17 -23.79
C VAL A 232 2.74 2.82 -22.89
N LEU A 233 2.18 1.62 -23.10
CA LEU A 233 1.12 1.06 -22.24
C LEU A 233 1.68 -0.01 -21.29
N GLU A 234 0.89 -0.32 -20.27
CA GLU A 234 1.17 -1.41 -19.34
C GLU A 234 1.35 -2.76 -20.07
N ARG A 235 2.34 -3.53 -19.62
CA ARG A 235 2.61 -4.87 -20.14
C ARG A 235 1.72 -5.87 -19.41
N VAL A 236 0.71 -6.38 -20.10
CA VAL A 236 -0.09 -7.49 -19.59
C VAL A 236 0.74 -8.77 -19.73
N ALA A 237 0.84 -9.55 -18.66
CA ALA A 237 1.46 -10.87 -18.73
C ALA A 237 0.74 -11.71 -19.80
N PRO A 238 1.47 -12.46 -20.65
CA PRO A 238 0.83 -13.30 -21.64
C PRO A 238 -0.12 -14.24 -20.90
N VAL A 239 -1.42 -14.12 -21.17
CA VAL A 239 -2.41 -15.05 -20.64
C VAL A 239 -1.92 -16.42 -21.09
N LYS A 240 -1.50 -17.25 -20.13
CA LYS A 240 -1.22 -18.66 -20.39
C LYS A 240 -2.54 -19.24 -20.84
N LYS A 241 -2.82 -19.17 -22.14
CA LYS A 241 -3.83 -20.01 -22.78
C LYS A 241 -3.50 -21.39 -22.24
N ALA A 242 -4.51 -22.11 -21.78
CA ALA A 242 -4.35 -23.52 -21.49
C ALA A 242 -3.99 -24.15 -22.84
N GLU A 243 -2.69 -24.07 -23.19
CA GLU A 243 -2.08 -24.91 -24.19
C GLU A 243 -2.56 -26.28 -23.80
N LYS A 244 -3.24 -26.92 -24.74
CA LYS A 244 -3.54 -28.34 -24.63
C LYS A 244 -2.23 -28.94 -24.14
N LYS A 245 -2.20 -29.43 -22.90
CA LYS A 245 -1.13 -30.29 -22.39
C LYS A 245 -1.13 -31.64 -23.14
N GLY A 246 -1.58 -31.66 -24.39
CA GLY A 246 -1.16 -32.63 -25.35
C GLY A 246 0.30 -32.31 -25.60
N ARG A 247 1.18 -33.13 -25.03
CA ARG A 247 2.51 -33.35 -25.61
C ARG A 247 2.30 -33.35 -27.12
N HIS A 248 2.96 -32.44 -27.83
CA HIS A 248 2.91 -32.41 -29.30
C HIS A 248 2.98 -33.86 -29.76
N GLU A 249 1.94 -34.34 -30.47
CA GLU A 249 1.89 -35.71 -30.94
C GLU A 249 3.24 -35.96 -31.62
N ARG A 250 4.00 -36.93 -31.09
CA ARG A 250 5.29 -37.27 -31.69
C ARG A 250 4.96 -37.66 -33.12
N ALA A 251 5.61 -37.01 -34.09
CA ALA A 251 5.41 -37.31 -35.49
C ALA A 251 5.51 -38.83 -35.67
N LEU A 252 4.41 -39.45 -36.11
CA LEU A 252 4.33 -40.90 -36.36
C LEU A 252 5.21 -41.32 -37.55
N ASP A 253 5.73 -40.33 -38.28
CA ASP A 253 6.53 -40.44 -39.50
C ASP A 253 8.04 -40.23 -39.23
N GLY A 254 8.49 -40.50 -38.00
CA GLY A 254 9.91 -40.47 -37.66
C GLY A 254 10.56 -41.83 -37.97
N PRO A 255 11.78 -41.87 -38.54
CA PRO A 255 12.51 -43.11 -38.74
C PRO A 255 12.81 -43.76 -37.38
N GLU A 256 12.78 -45.10 -37.36
CA GLU A 256 13.00 -45.91 -36.16
C GLU A 256 14.45 -45.84 -35.65
N VAL A 257 15.39 -45.52 -36.54
CA VAL A 257 16.83 -45.42 -36.25
C VAL A 257 17.28 -43.97 -36.11
N GLY A 258 18.11 -43.70 -35.10
CA GLY A 258 18.70 -42.38 -34.89
C GLY A 258 17.72 -41.29 -34.46
N ARG A 259 18.18 -40.04 -34.55
CA ARG A 259 17.37 -38.85 -34.23
C ARG A 259 17.36 -37.92 -35.43
N MET A 260 16.18 -37.64 -35.97
CA MET A 260 16.02 -36.59 -36.97
C MET A 260 16.10 -35.21 -36.33
N ARG A 261 16.87 -34.32 -36.96
CA ARG A 261 16.84 -32.87 -36.70
C ARG A 261 16.68 -32.16 -38.04
N GLY A 262 15.48 -31.64 -38.31
CA GLY A 262 15.17 -31.09 -39.64
C GLY A 262 15.29 -32.19 -40.71
N ALA A 263 16.18 -32.01 -41.68
CA ALA A 263 16.49 -32.99 -42.73
C ALA A 263 17.72 -33.88 -42.42
N GLU A 264 18.40 -33.67 -41.29
CA GLU A 264 19.57 -34.47 -40.91
C GLU A 264 19.16 -35.68 -40.05
N LEU A 265 19.59 -36.87 -40.47
CA LEU A 265 19.48 -38.11 -39.68
C LEU A 265 20.78 -38.34 -38.90
N LYS A 266 20.72 -38.23 -37.57
CA LYS A 266 21.88 -38.54 -36.70
C LYS A 266 21.79 -39.97 -36.21
N LEU A 267 22.64 -40.83 -36.74
CA LEU A 267 22.81 -42.22 -36.31
C LEU A 267 23.89 -42.30 -35.24
N SER A 268 23.70 -43.16 -34.24
CA SER A 268 24.77 -43.47 -33.28
C SER A 268 25.64 -44.62 -33.81
N ASP A 269 26.90 -44.69 -33.40
CA ASP A 269 27.78 -45.81 -33.76
C ASP A 269 27.19 -47.18 -33.40
N ARG A 270 26.32 -47.23 -32.38
CA ARG A 270 25.58 -48.44 -32.01
C ARG A 270 24.52 -48.79 -33.05
N ASP A 271 23.78 -47.81 -33.55
CA ASP A 271 22.76 -48.04 -34.58
C ASP A 271 23.41 -48.50 -35.88
N VAL A 272 24.53 -47.87 -36.26
CA VAL A 272 25.34 -48.26 -37.43
C VAL A 272 25.83 -49.70 -37.27
N ARG A 273 26.47 -50.04 -36.14
CA ARG A 273 26.96 -51.40 -35.86
C ARG A 273 25.84 -52.45 -35.79
N ASN A 274 24.67 -52.10 -35.27
CA ASN A 274 23.52 -53.01 -35.21
C ASN A 274 22.97 -53.33 -36.61
N ILE A 275 22.97 -52.35 -37.52
CA ILE A 275 22.55 -52.54 -38.90
C ILE A 275 23.60 -53.33 -39.67
N GLU A 276 24.87 -52.91 -39.60
CA GLU A 276 26.00 -53.54 -40.29
C GLU A 276 26.27 -54.97 -39.77
N GLY A 277 26.07 -55.22 -38.48
CA GLY A 277 26.25 -56.53 -37.84
C GLY A 277 25.10 -57.51 -38.07
N SER A 278 23.98 -57.07 -38.66
CA SER A 278 22.79 -57.92 -38.89
C SER A 278 22.88 -58.82 -40.15
N GLY A 279 24.00 -58.80 -40.87
CA GLY A 279 24.26 -59.64 -42.03
C GLY A 279 24.58 -61.12 -41.74
N GLY A 280 24.18 -61.67 -40.59
CA GLY A 280 24.51 -63.06 -40.25
C GLY A 280 23.64 -63.67 -39.13
N ALA A 281 23.04 -64.81 -39.47
CA ALA A 281 22.49 -65.84 -38.58
C ALA A 281 21.04 -65.69 -38.05
N ARG A 282 20.21 -66.59 -38.60
CA ARG A 282 19.06 -67.26 -37.98
C ARG A 282 19.00 -67.19 -36.44
N GLY A 283 17.82 -66.81 -35.94
CA GLY A 283 17.07 -67.51 -34.88
C GLY A 283 17.66 -67.57 -33.47
N GLY A 284 16.87 -67.15 -32.48
CA GLY A 284 17.01 -67.74 -31.16
C GLY A 284 16.68 -66.83 -29.98
N ARG A 285 15.59 -67.21 -29.30
CA ARG A 285 15.39 -67.18 -27.85
C ARG A 285 15.33 -65.83 -27.14
N GLY A 286 14.14 -65.57 -26.60
CA GLY A 286 13.95 -64.69 -25.45
C GLY A 286 14.92 -65.01 -24.32
N GLY A 287 15.39 -63.94 -23.69
CA GLY A 287 16.33 -63.98 -22.58
C GLY A 287 16.00 -62.86 -21.60
N LYS A 288 15.12 -63.18 -20.68
CA LYS A 288 14.78 -62.43 -19.47
C LYS A 288 16.05 -62.25 -18.62
N SER A 289 16.54 -61.02 -18.43
CA SER A 289 17.28 -60.60 -17.24
C SER A 289 17.62 -59.11 -17.30
N GLY A 290 17.46 -58.41 -16.18
CA GLY A 290 17.90 -57.01 -16.08
C GLY A 290 17.12 -56.12 -15.12
N GLY A 291 16.47 -56.68 -14.10
CA GLY A 291 15.97 -55.89 -12.96
C GLY A 291 17.15 -55.23 -12.24
N ARG A 292 17.41 -53.96 -12.57
CA ARG A 292 18.44 -53.15 -11.91
C ARG A 292 17.88 -52.55 -10.63
N GLY A 293 18.41 -53.06 -9.51
CA GLY A 293 19.13 -52.22 -8.55
C GLY A 293 18.30 -51.17 -7.81
N ARG A 294 17.65 -51.62 -6.74
CA ARG A 294 17.24 -50.80 -5.60
C ARG A 294 18.51 -50.19 -4.98
N ARG A 295 18.80 -48.93 -5.28
CA ARG A 295 19.83 -48.14 -4.58
C ARG A 295 19.21 -47.47 -3.36
N GLY A 296 19.66 -47.88 -2.19
CA GLY A 296 19.57 -47.09 -0.97
C GLY A 296 20.94 -47.16 -0.29
N ARG A 297 21.68 -46.06 -0.34
CA ARG A 297 22.24 -45.29 0.79
C ARG A 297 23.09 -44.16 0.24
#